data_AF-A0A1M6DT99-F1
#
_entry.id   AF-A0A1M6DT99-F1
#
_cell.length_a   1.000
_cell.length_b   1.000
_cell.length_c   1.000
_cell.angle_alpha   90.00
_cell.angle_beta   90.00
_cell.angle_gamma   90.00
#
_symmetry.space_group_name_H-M   'P 1'
#
loop_
_entity.id
_entity.type
_entity.pdbx_description
1 polymer ?
#
loop_
_entity_poly.entity_id
_entity_poly.type
_entity_poly.pdbx_seq_one_letter_code
_entity_poly.pdbx_strand_id
1 'polypeptide(L)'
;MNYILVQYPDFLADAMRISSEDFAKEARLATLLKLFEQGKISSGNAAKAIGVSRLEFLELAGTENVETLFSEALSEDLANA
;
A
#
# COMPACT_ATOMS: atom_id res chain seq x y z
N MET A 1 -16.30 4.27 -11.62
CA MET A 1 -14.97 3.84 -11.17
C MET A 1 -14.59 2.66 -12.04
N ASN A 2 -13.44 2.70 -12.72
CA ASN A 2 -12.98 1.57 -13.54
C ASN A 2 -11.92 0.80 -12.74
N TYR A 3 -11.86 -0.52 -12.91
CA TYR A 3 -10.93 -1.38 -12.19
C TYR A 3 -9.83 -1.89 -13.12
N ILE A 4 -8.61 -1.99 -12.57
CA ILE A 4 -7.50 -2.70 -13.20
C ILE A 4 -7.46 -4.10 -12.58
N LEU A 5 -7.49 -5.14 -13.41
CA LEU A 5 -7.37 -6.52 -12.98
C LEU A 5 -5.92 -6.97 -13.11
N VAL A 6 -5.34 -7.46 -12.01
CA VAL A 6 -4.03 -8.09 -11.95
C VAL A 6 -4.25 -9.55 -11.60
N GLN A 7 -3.76 -10.46 -12.45
CA GLN A 7 -3.93 -11.90 -12.25
C GLN A 7 -2.77 -12.47 -11.44
N TYR A 8 -3.10 -13.35 -10.50
CA TYR A 8 -2.15 -14.09 -9.68
C TYR A 8 -2.48 -15.59 -9.74
N PRO A 9 -1.48 -16.48 -9.66
CA PRO A 9 -1.73 -17.89 -9.48
C PRO A 9 -2.37 -18.18 -8.11
N ASP A 10 -3.42 -19.01 -8.08
CA ASP A 10 -4.16 -19.34 -6.85
C ASP A 10 -3.28 -19.96 -5.76
N PHE A 11 -2.22 -20.69 -6.16
CA PHE A 11 -1.30 -21.33 -5.21
C PHE A 11 -0.61 -20.34 -4.27
N LEU A 12 -0.58 -19.04 -4.59
CA LEU A 12 0.00 -18.03 -3.69
C LEU A 12 -0.85 -17.85 -2.43
N ALA A 13 -2.19 -17.89 -2.55
CA ALA A 13 -3.07 -17.87 -1.39
C ALA A 13 -2.90 -19.14 -0.54
N ASP A 14 -2.77 -20.30 -1.19
CA ASP A 14 -2.49 -21.59 -0.54
C ASP A 14 -1.16 -21.57 0.22
N ALA A 15 -0.10 -21.03 -0.41
CA ALA A 15 1.23 -20.91 0.19
C ALA A 15 1.21 -20.02 1.44
N MET A 16 0.36 -19.00 1.45
CA MET A 16 0.16 -18.09 2.59
C MET A 16 -0.86 -18.62 3.62
N ARG A 17 -1.56 -19.73 3.30
CA ARG A 17 -2.63 -20.31 4.14
C ARG A 17 -3.76 -19.33 4.45
N ILE A 18 -4.13 -18.51 3.46
CA ILE A 18 -5.21 -17.53 3.55
C ILE A 18 -6.22 -17.74 2.42
N SER A 19 -7.40 -17.11 2.52
CA SER A 19 -8.37 -17.13 1.43
C SER A 19 -7.87 -16.30 0.24
N SER A 20 -8.38 -16.59 -0.97
CA SER A 20 -8.08 -15.76 -2.15
C SER A 20 -8.53 -14.30 -1.97
N GLU A 21 -9.58 -14.06 -1.19
CA GLU A 21 -10.04 -12.71 -0.86
C GLU A 21 -9.03 -11.97 0.02
N ASP A 22 -8.48 -12.64 1.03
CA ASP A 22 -7.49 -12.06 1.92
C ASP A 22 -6.15 -11.86 1.20
N PHE A 23 -5.76 -12.79 0.32
CA PHE A 23 -4.62 -12.59 -0.57
C PHE A 23 -4.80 -11.34 -1.44
N ALA A 24 -6.00 -11.14 -2.00
CA ALA A 24 -6.26 -9.96 -2.82
C ALA A 24 -6.17 -8.65 -2.01
N LYS A 25 -6.59 -8.66 -0.73
CA LYS A 25 -6.42 -7.52 0.19
C LYS A 25 -4.94 -7.25 0.46
N GLU A 26 -4.20 -8.29 0.78
CA GLU A 26 -2.76 -8.24 1.10
C GLU A 26 -1.94 -7.76 -0.11
N ALA A 27 -2.14 -8.39 -1.28
CA ALA A 27 -1.46 -8.02 -2.51
C ALA A 27 -1.74 -6.56 -2.92
N ARG A 28 -2.97 -6.10 -2.72
CA ARG A 28 -3.35 -4.70 -2.96
C ARG A 28 -2.61 -3.76 -2.01
N LEU A 29 -2.60 -4.05 -0.71
CA LEU A 29 -1.90 -3.23 0.28
C LEU A 29 -0.39 -3.20 0.00
N ALA A 30 0.23 -4.35 -0.19
CA ALA A 30 1.65 -4.49 -0.50
C ALA A 30 2.05 -3.73 -1.77
N THR A 31 1.21 -3.78 -2.82
CA THR A 31 1.44 -3.02 -4.06
C THR A 31 1.45 -1.51 -3.79
N LEU A 32 0.47 -1.02 -3.03
CA LEU A 32 0.34 0.41 -2.73
C LEU A 32 1.45 0.91 -1.82
N LEU A 33 1.82 0.12 -0.79
CA LEU A 33 2.96 0.41 0.06
C LEU A 33 4.25 0.50 -0.76
N LYS A 34 4.50 -0.46 -1.67
CA LYS A 34 5.70 -0.45 -2.49
C LYS A 34 5.76 0.74 -3.47
N LEU A 35 4.65 1.07 -4.11
CA LEU A 35 4.58 2.21 -5.02
C LEU A 35 4.71 3.55 -4.27
N PHE A 36 4.17 3.62 -3.05
CA PHE A 36 4.35 4.78 -2.17
C PHE A 36 5.82 4.90 -1.76
N GLU A 37 6.45 3.84 -1.25
CA GLU A 37 7.88 3.78 -0.89
C GLU A 37 8.79 4.27 -2.02
N GLN A 38 8.47 3.91 -3.27
CA GLN A 38 9.20 4.30 -4.48
C GLN A 38 8.87 5.71 -5.01
N GLY A 39 7.96 6.43 -4.37
CA GLY A 39 7.48 7.74 -4.82
C GLY A 39 6.71 7.78 -6.11
N LYS A 40 6.13 6.64 -6.52
CA LYS A 40 5.31 6.55 -7.73
C LYS A 40 3.88 7.01 -7.48
N ILE A 41 3.40 6.90 -6.26
CA ILE A 41 2.09 7.40 -5.82
C ILE A 41 2.22 8.17 -4.51
N SER A 42 1.35 9.15 -4.29
CA SER A 42 1.25 9.85 -2.99
C SER A 42 0.50 9.00 -1.96
N SER A 43 0.70 9.30 -0.68
CA SER A 43 -0.06 8.70 0.43
C SER A 43 -1.57 8.93 0.28
N GLY A 44 -1.99 10.09 -0.24
CA GLY A 44 -3.40 10.37 -0.52
C GLY A 44 -4.00 9.50 -1.63
N ASN A 45 -3.24 9.24 -2.70
CA ASN A 45 -3.67 8.35 -3.78
C ASN A 45 -3.75 6.89 -3.29
N ALA A 46 -2.78 6.46 -2.49
CA ALA A 46 -2.75 5.12 -1.92
C ALA A 46 -3.91 4.89 -0.94
N ALA A 47 -4.15 5.84 -0.02
CA ALA A 47 -5.25 5.79 0.93
C ALA A 47 -6.62 5.69 0.23
N LYS A 48 -6.83 6.52 -0.81
CA LYS A 48 -8.04 6.50 -1.63
C LYS A 48 -8.27 5.14 -2.32
N ALA A 49 -7.20 4.45 -2.73
CA ALA A 49 -7.29 3.15 -3.40
C ALA A 49 -7.78 2.01 -2.49
N ILE A 50 -7.60 2.14 -1.17
CA ILE A 50 -8.09 1.17 -0.17
C ILE A 50 -9.23 1.70 0.70
N GLY A 51 -9.69 2.93 0.43
CA GLY A 51 -10.85 3.52 1.11
C GLY A 51 -10.59 3.94 2.55
N VAL A 52 -9.34 4.30 2.88
CA VAL A 52 -8.96 4.80 4.22
C VAL A 52 -8.54 6.28 4.14
N SER A 53 -8.41 6.93 5.28
CA SER A 53 -7.85 8.27 5.39
C SER A 53 -6.34 8.29 5.12
N ARG A 54 -5.81 9.47 4.76
CA ARG A 54 -4.35 9.63 4.57
C ARG A 54 -3.57 9.24 5.83
N LEU A 55 -4.08 9.57 7.02
CA LEU A 55 -3.45 9.26 8.29
C LEU A 55 -3.39 7.74 8.52
N GLU A 56 -4.52 7.04 8.36
CA GLU A 56 -4.57 5.58 8.51
C GLU A 56 -3.63 4.86 7.53
N PHE A 57 -3.50 5.35 6.29
CA PHE A 57 -2.52 4.78 5.35
C PHE A 57 -1.08 4.99 5.81
N LEU A 58 -0.75 6.17 6.34
CA LEU A 58 0.60 6.45 6.85
C LEU A 58 0.91 5.63 8.10
N GLU A 59 -0.07 5.39 8.96
CA GLU A 59 0.05 4.48 10.11
C GLU A 59 0.34 3.04 9.63
N LEU A 60 -0.41 2.54 8.65
CA LEU A 60 -0.17 1.24 8.03
C LEU A 60 1.23 1.14 7.40
N ALA A 61 1.68 2.19 6.72
CA ALA A 61 3.03 2.23 6.14
C ALA A 61 4.13 2.20 7.21
N GLY A 62 3.89 2.84 8.36
CA GLY A 62 4.78 2.85 9.50
C GLY A 62 4.85 1.50 10.25
N THR A 63 3.74 0.76 10.35
CA THR A 63 3.70 -0.54 11.03
C THR A 63 4.41 -1.64 10.25
N GLU A 64 4.44 -1.55 8.92
CA GLU A 64 5.03 -2.56 8.04
C GLU A 64 6.56 -2.40 7.83
N ASN A 65 7.24 -1.53 8.61
CA ASN A 65 8.68 -1.20 8.43
C ASN A 65 9.03 -0.94 6.96
N VAL A 66 8.18 -0.18 6.26
CA VAL A 66 8.54 0.33 4.95
C VAL A 66 9.69 1.30 5.17
N GLU A 67 10.93 0.84 4.96
CA GLU A 67 12.11 1.69 4.82
C GLU A 67 11.85 2.58 3.62
N THR A 68 11.11 3.67 3.86
CA THR A 68 10.80 4.67 2.86
C THR A 68 12.14 5.19 2.36
N LEU A 69 12.45 4.97 1.09
CA LEU A 69 13.62 5.53 0.40
C LEU A 69 13.50 7.07 0.23
N PHE A 70 12.83 7.73 1.16
CA PHE A 70 12.60 9.15 1.21
C PHE A 70 13.32 9.75 2.41
N SER A 71 14.62 9.95 2.24
CA SER A 71 15.37 10.85 3.10
C SER A 71 14.92 12.32 2.98
N GLU A 72 14.07 12.68 2.01
CA GLU A 72 13.77 14.09 1.69
C GLU A 72 12.27 14.41 1.56
N ALA A 73 11.45 13.53 0.96
CA ALA A 73 10.03 13.83 0.72
C ALA A 73 9.13 13.64 1.96
N LEU A 74 9.48 12.72 2.87
CA LEU A 74 8.72 12.46 4.09
C LEU A 74 8.88 13.61 5.12
N SER A 75 10.05 14.24 5.16
CA SER A 75 10.29 15.41 6.01
C SER A 75 9.44 16.61 5.59
N GLU A 76 9.22 16.81 4.30
CA GLU A 76 8.35 17.88 3.80
C GLU A 76 6.88 17.60 4.10
N ASP A 77 6.44 16.34 3.97
CA ASP A 77 5.06 15.96 4.25
C ASP A 77 4.68 16.07 5.74
N LEU A 78 5.63 15.79 6.66
CA LEU A 78 5.43 16.00 8.09
C LEU A 78 5.52 17.47 8.51
N ALA A 79 6.30 18.30 7.82
CA ALA A 79 6.40 19.73 8.08
C ALA A 79 5.16 20.52 7.64
N ASN A 80 4.35 19.95 6.74
CA ASN A 80 3.15 20.55 6.18
C ASN A 80 1.84 19.96 6.74
N ALA A 81 1.91 19.16 7.81
CA ALA A 81 0.76 18.55 8.49
C ALA A 81 0.28 19.37 9.70
#